data_AF-A0A249T5C1-F1
#
_entry.id   AF-A0A249T5C1-F1
#
_cell.length_a   1.000
_cell.length_b   1.000
_cell.length_c   1.000
_cell.angle_alpha   90.00
_cell.angle_beta   90.00
_cell.angle_gamma   90.00
#
_symmetry.space_group_name_H-M   'P 1'
#
loop_
_entity.id
_entity.type
_entity.pdbx_description
1 polymer ?
#
loop_
_entity_poly.entity_id
_entity_poly.type
_entity_poly.pdbx_seq_one_letter_code
_entity_poly.pdbx_strand_id
1 'polypeptide(L)'
;MNTGSPETYSSRHHGMNIQKIRVYMNVKQQTLAHELGISQQGISNLEKQPNIDDDMLGKVADVLGVSLEMIKQFDEKNVINNINNVRDCNFSDNSINSVAGTFNPVEKIVELYERLLASEKEKVELLKYKDDNNKLA
;
A
#
# COMPACT_ATOMS: atom_id res chain seq x y z
N MET A 1 -24.31 -29.41 -33.49
CA MET A 1 -24.45 -28.37 -32.44
C MET A 1 -23.13 -28.37 -31.68
N ASN A 2 -22.28 -27.37 -31.93
CA ASN A 2 -21.02 -27.22 -31.21
C ASN A 2 -21.19 -26.03 -30.27
N THR A 3 -21.60 -26.28 -29.04
CA THR A 3 -21.68 -25.28 -27.98
C THR A 3 -20.33 -25.21 -27.28
N GLY A 4 -19.35 -24.62 -27.97
CA GLY A 4 -18.13 -24.13 -27.36
C GLY A 4 -18.32 -22.65 -27.07
N SER A 5 -18.65 -22.31 -25.83
CA SER A 5 -18.62 -20.93 -25.34
C SER A 5 -17.25 -20.32 -25.67
N PRO A 6 -17.16 -19.06 -26.16
CA PRO A 6 -15.87 -18.42 -26.35
C PRO A 6 -15.28 -18.22 -24.97
N GLU A 7 -14.28 -19.03 -24.62
CA GLU A 7 -13.40 -18.72 -23.50
C GLU A 7 -12.83 -17.35 -23.79
N THR A 8 -13.31 -16.35 -23.05
CA THR A 8 -12.75 -15.03 -23.08
C THR A 8 -11.35 -15.18 -22.51
N TYR A 9 -10.36 -15.37 -23.39
CA TYR A 9 -8.97 -15.08 -23.09
C TYR A 9 -8.94 -13.60 -22.72
N SER A 10 -9.20 -13.31 -21.45
CA SER A 10 -8.75 -12.10 -20.78
C SER A 10 -7.24 -12.19 -20.79
N SER A 11 -6.65 -11.98 -21.97
CA SER A 11 -5.23 -11.80 -22.15
C SER A 11 -4.89 -10.60 -21.28
N ARG A 12 -4.38 -10.88 -20.09
CA ARG A 12 -4.17 -9.88 -19.05
C ARG A 12 -3.15 -8.89 -19.60
N HIS A 13 -3.62 -7.73 -19.98
CA HIS A 13 -2.80 -6.74 -20.67
C HIS A 13 -1.90 -6.05 -19.64
N HIS A 14 -0.65 -6.47 -19.56
CA HIS A 14 0.32 -5.99 -18.56
C HIS A 14 0.45 -4.47 -18.57
N GLY A 15 0.54 -3.85 -19.75
CA GLY A 15 0.63 -2.40 -19.87
C GLY A 15 -0.59 -1.64 -19.28
N MET A 16 -1.81 -2.09 -19.57
CA MET A 16 -3.03 -1.51 -19.01
C MET A 16 -3.08 -1.70 -17.49
N ASN A 17 -2.61 -2.84 -16.97
CA ASN A 17 -2.53 -3.08 -15.54
C ASN A 17 -1.56 -2.10 -14.86
N ILE A 18 -0.38 -1.89 -15.46
CA ILE A 18 0.59 -0.88 -14.99
C ILE A 18 -0.03 0.51 -15.00
N GLN A 19 -0.72 0.89 -16.08
CA GLN A 19 -1.40 2.18 -16.17
C GLN A 19 -2.41 2.37 -15.05
N LYS A 20 -3.24 1.36 -14.78
CA LYS A 20 -4.25 1.40 -13.72
C LYS A 20 -3.59 1.52 -12.35
N ILE A 21 -2.64 0.65 -12.02
CA ILE A 21 -1.90 0.69 -10.74
C ILE A 21 -1.24 2.05 -10.54
N ARG A 22 -0.57 2.57 -11.58
CA ARG A 22 0.07 3.89 -11.55
C ARG A 22 -0.93 5.01 -11.21
N VAL A 23 -2.10 5.00 -11.84
CA VAL A 23 -3.17 5.98 -11.57
C VAL A 23 -3.71 5.82 -10.14
N TYR A 24 -3.90 4.58 -9.67
CA TYR A 24 -4.30 4.30 -8.29
C TYR A 24 -3.29 4.82 -7.26
N MET A 25 -2.00 4.67 -7.53
CA MET A 25 -0.92 5.19 -6.69
C MET A 25 -0.68 6.70 -6.87
N ASN A 26 -1.48 7.37 -7.71
CA ASN A 26 -1.33 8.80 -8.04
C ASN A 26 0.07 9.19 -8.56
N VAL A 27 0.73 8.26 -9.26
CA VAL A 27 2.07 8.46 -9.84
C VAL A 27 1.93 9.02 -11.26
N LYS A 28 2.65 10.09 -11.59
CA LYS A 28 2.66 10.64 -12.97
C LYS A 28 3.52 9.76 -13.88
N GLN A 29 3.16 9.65 -15.17
CA GLN A 29 3.99 8.93 -16.15
C GLN A 29 5.42 9.47 -16.21
N GLN A 30 5.61 10.79 -16.10
CA GLN A 30 6.95 11.39 -16.08
C GLN A 30 7.79 10.94 -14.88
N THR A 31 7.17 10.78 -13.71
CA THR A 31 7.85 10.29 -12.51
C THR A 31 8.26 8.83 -12.69
N LEU A 32 7.33 7.98 -13.13
CA LEU A 32 7.63 6.57 -13.40
C LEU A 32 8.72 6.41 -14.47
N ALA A 33 8.69 7.25 -15.51
CA ALA A 33 9.71 7.26 -16.56
C ALA A 33 11.09 7.63 -16.00
N HIS A 34 11.15 8.65 -15.15
CA HIS A 34 12.38 9.10 -14.52
C HIS A 34 13.02 8.01 -13.66
N GLU A 35 12.23 7.35 -12.80
CA GLU A 35 12.69 6.26 -11.93
C GLU A 35 13.17 5.04 -12.74
N LEU A 36 12.49 4.72 -13.85
CA LEU A 36 12.87 3.62 -14.73
C LEU A 36 14.01 3.99 -15.71
N GLY A 37 14.48 5.24 -15.71
CA GLY A 37 15.53 5.70 -16.61
C GLY A 37 15.13 5.69 -18.09
N ILE A 38 13.83 5.78 -18.39
CA ILE A 38 13.29 5.78 -19.76
C ILE A 38 12.56 7.09 -20.06
N SER A 39 12.23 7.33 -21.34
CA SER A 39 11.46 8.51 -21.72
C SER A 39 9.98 8.36 -21.34
N GLN A 40 9.28 9.48 -21.16
CA GLN A 40 7.82 9.46 -20.93
C GLN A 40 7.07 8.80 -22.11
N GLN A 41 7.57 8.95 -23.33
CA GLN A 41 7.05 8.23 -24.49
C GLN A 41 7.29 6.71 -24.38
N GLY A 42 8.42 6.30 -23.80
CA GLY A 42 8.73 4.91 -23.47
C GLY A 42 7.69 4.31 -22.52
N ILE A 43 7.32 5.03 -21.45
CA ILE A 43 6.25 4.59 -20.53
C ILE A 43 4.91 4.52 -21.25
N SER A 44 4.57 5.51 -22.06
CA SER A 44 3.32 5.51 -22.84
C SER A 44 3.22 4.31 -23.78
N ASN A 45 4.34 3.91 -24.39
CA ASN A 45 4.41 2.73 -25.24
C ASN A 45 4.32 1.44 -24.42
N LEU A 46 5.00 1.39 -23.27
CA LEU A 46 4.97 0.25 -22.36
C LEU A 46 3.56 0.00 -21.80
N GLU A 47 2.82 1.04 -21.43
CA GLU A 47 1.42 0.93 -20.98
C GLU A 47 0.46 0.41 -22.08
N LYS A 48 0.84 0.51 -23.36
CA LYS A 48 0.06 -0.04 -24.49
C LYS A 48 0.48 -1.45 -24.89
N GLN A 49 1.52 -2.01 -24.26
CA GLN A 49 1.98 -3.35 -24.58
C GLN A 49 1.18 -4.42 -23.82
N PRO A 50 0.61 -5.42 -24.51
CA PRO A 50 -0.17 -6.47 -23.87
C PRO A 50 0.70 -7.41 -23.04
N ASN A 51 1.90 -7.71 -23.54
CA ASN A 51 2.88 -8.56 -22.87
C ASN A 51 4.17 -7.75 -22.67
N ILE A 52 4.69 -7.81 -21.46
CA ILE A 52 5.93 -7.17 -21.02
C ILE A 52 6.75 -8.25 -20.32
N ASP A 53 8.06 -8.24 -20.51
CA ASP A 53 9.01 -9.16 -19.89
C ASP A 53 9.02 -9.03 -18.37
N ASP A 54 9.27 -10.15 -17.70
CA ASP A 54 9.26 -10.22 -16.23
C ASP A 54 10.33 -9.32 -15.60
N ASP A 55 11.47 -9.10 -16.27
CA ASP A 55 12.52 -8.21 -15.80
C ASP A 55 12.04 -6.75 -15.75
N MET A 56 11.39 -6.28 -16.83
CA MET A 56 10.78 -4.95 -16.86
C MET A 56 9.61 -4.84 -15.89
N LEU A 57 8.76 -5.86 -15.78
CA LEU A 57 7.68 -5.90 -14.81
C LEU A 57 8.19 -5.78 -13.37
N GLY A 58 9.30 -6.45 -13.05
CA GLY A 58 9.94 -6.37 -11.75
C GLY A 58 10.39 -4.96 -11.43
N LYS A 59 11.08 -4.29 -12.35
CA LYS A 59 11.50 -2.90 -12.19
C LYS A 59 10.32 -1.96 -11.98
N VAL A 60 9.25 -2.13 -12.74
CA VAL A 60 8.02 -1.33 -12.58
C VAL A 60 7.38 -1.59 -11.22
N ALA A 61 7.35 -2.85 -10.79
CA ALA A 61 6.80 -3.26 -9.50
C ALA A 61 7.57 -2.66 -8.33
N ASP A 62 8.90 -2.66 -8.40
CA ASP A 62 9.80 -2.07 -7.40
C ASP A 62 9.56 -0.56 -7.25
N VAL A 63 9.47 0.16 -8.37
CA VAL A 63 9.20 1.61 -8.36
C VAL A 63 7.80 1.93 -7.83
N LEU A 64 6.80 1.11 -8.17
CA LEU A 64 5.42 1.29 -7.71
C LEU A 64 5.15 0.72 -6.30
N GLY A 65 6.12 0.02 -5.70
CA GLY A 65 5.99 -0.60 -4.38
C GLY A 65 4.98 -1.74 -4.33
N VAL A 66 4.79 -2.48 -5.44
CA VAL A 66 3.86 -3.61 -5.55
C VAL A 66 4.60 -4.89 -5.87
N SER A 67 3.94 -6.05 -5.77
CA SER A 67 4.52 -7.29 -6.28
C SER A 67 4.35 -7.41 -7.79
N LEU A 68 5.30 -8.08 -8.45
CA LEU A 68 5.20 -8.42 -9.88
C LEU A 68 3.91 -9.20 -10.19
N GLU A 69 3.52 -10.12 -9.31
CA GLU A 69 2.27 -10.86 -9.42
C GLU A 69 1.04 -9.96 -9.35
N MET A 70 1.07 -8.88 -8.56
CA MET A 70 -0.02 -7.91 -8.52
C MET A 70 -0.22 -7.22 -9.87
N ILE A 71 0.86 -6.93 -10.61
CA ILE A 71 0.76 -6.36 -11.97
C ILE A 71 0.18 -7.39 -12.95
N LYS A 72 0.65 -8.63 -12.91
CA LYS A 72 0.19 -9.71 -13.79
C LYS A 72 -1.27 -10.08 -13.55
N GLN A 73 -1.70 -10.09 -12.29
CA GLN A 73 -3.03 -10.53 -11.87
C GLN A 73 -3.96 -9.36 -11.51
N PHE A 74 -3.58 -8.14 -11.87
CA PHE A 74 -4.35 -6.95 -11.54
C PHE A 74 -5.78 -7.07 -12.07
N ASP A 75 -6.74 -7.03 -11.16
CA ASP A 75 -8.15 -6.92 -11.47
C ASP A 75 -8.73 -5.80 -10.60
N GLU A 76 -9.19 -4.76 -11.28
CA GLU A 76 -9.79 -3.57 -10.68
C GLU A 76 -10.92 -3.92 -9.71
N LYS A 77 -11.73 -4.94 -10.04
CA LYS A 77 -12.83 -5.40 -9.18
C LYS A 77 -12.33 -6.10 -7.92
N ASN A 78 -11.25 -6.89 -8.02
CA ASN A 78 -10.64 -7.52 -6.86
C ASN A 78 -9.93 -6.49 -5.96
N VAL A 79 -9.36 -5.43 -6.53
CA VAL A 79 -8.78 -4.32 -5.76
C VAL A 79 -9.87 -3.52 -5.04
N ILE A 80 -11.00 -3.24 -5.70
CA ILE A 80 -12.16 -2.61 -5.05
C ILE A 80 -12.69 -3.50 -3.91
N ASN A 81 -12.80 -4.81 -4.12
CA ASN A 81 -13.24 -5.73 -3.05
C ASN A 81 -12.23 -5.82 -1.90
N ASN A 82 -10.92 -5.72 -2.15
CA ASN A 82 -9.91 -5.73 -1.08
C ASN A 82 -9.87 -4.39 -0.33
N ILE A 83 -9.99 -3.25 -1.01
CA ILE A 83 -10.08 -1.93 -0.37
C ILE A 83 -11.40 -1.79 0.38
N ASN A 84 -12.50 -2.31 -0.15
CA ASN A 84 -13.76 -2.39 0.59
C ASN A 84 -13.62 -3.34 1.76
N ASN A 85 -12.98 -4.51 1.66
CA ASN A 85 -12.71 -5.34 2.83
C ASN A 85 -11.75 -4.70 3.84
N VAL A 86 -10.86 -3.79 3.43
CA VAL A 86 -9.94 -3.04 4.30
C VAL A 86 -10.59 -1.77 4.87
N ARG A 87 -11.59 -1.19 4.19
CA ARG A 87 -12.40 -0.06 4.68
C ARG A 87 -13.62 -0.51 5.48
N ASP A 88 -14.18 -1.65 5.11
CA ASP A 88 -15.14 -2.50 5.83
C ASP A 88 -14.43 -3.49 6.76
N CYS A 89 -13.13 -3.28 7.04
CA CYS A 89 -12.60 -3.49 8.39
C CYS A 89 -13.21 -2.45 9.34
N ASN A 90 -14.53 -2.28 9.30
CA ASN A 90 -15.27 -2.20 10.53
C ASN A 90 -14.88 -3.45 11.31
N PHE A 91 -14.51 -3.24 12.56
CA PHE A 91 -14.15 -4.26 13.55
C PHE A 91 -15.31 -5.22 13.83
N SER A 92 -15.75 -5.97 12.82
CA SER A 92 -16.94 -6.80 12.88
C SER A 92 -16.96 -7.82 11.75
N ASP A 93 -15.89 -8.61 11.56
CA ASP A 93 -16.15 -10.04 11.45
C ASP A 93 -14.93 -10.94 11.67
N ASN A 94 -15.20 -12.00 12.39
CA ASN A 94 -14.33 -12.89 13.15
C ASN A 94 -13.52 -13.90 12.29
N SER A 95 -12.85 -13.47 11.20
CA SER A 95 -12.19 -14.44 10.28
C SER A 95 -10.68 -14.29 10.05
N ILE A 96 -9.99 -13.36 10.71
CA ILE A 96 -8.50 -13.33 10.72
C ILE A 96 -8.01 -13.98 12.02
N ASN A 97 -8.26 -15.28 12.16
CA ASN A 97 -7.90 -16.09 13.35
C ASN A 97 -6.81 -17.12 13.04
N SER A 98 -5.91 -16.88 12.07
CA SER A 98 -4.91 -17.90 11.68
C SER A 98 -3.48 -17.43 11.45
N VAL A 99 -3.15 -16.16 11.73
CA VAL A 99 -1.74 -15.75 11.92
C VAL A 99 -1.61 -15.21 13.33
N ALA A 100 -1.31 -16.13 14.24
CA ALA A 100 -1.18 -15.94 15.68
C ALA A 100 -0.01 -15.01 16.05
N GLY A 101 -0.23 -13.72 15.88
CA GLY A 101 0.44 -12.66 16.59
C GLY A 101 -0.64 -11.67 17.00
N THR A 102 -0.94 -11.63 18.30
CA THR A 102 -2.02 -10.88 18.96
C THR A 102 -1.93 -9.37 18.71
N PHE A 103 -2.19 -8.93 17.48
CA PHE A 103 -2.27 -7.52 17.13
C PHE A 103 -3.69 -7.06 17.45
N ASN A 104 -3.93 -6.75 18.73
CA ASN A 104 -5.12 -6.05 19.15
C ASN A 104 -4.86 -4.54 19.03
N PRO A 105 -5.39 -3.85 18.01
CA PRO A 105 -5.11 -2.44 17.80
C PRO A 105 -5.63 -1.55 18.93
N VAL A 106 -6.69 -1.97 19.66
CA VAL A 106 -7.17 -1.23 20.83
C VAL A 106 -6.13 -1.26 21.94
N GLU A 107 -5.55 -2.43 22.20
CA GLU A 107 -4.48 -2.60 23.19
C GLU A 107 -3.23 -1.77 22.84
N LYS A 108 -2.88 -1.72 21.54
CA LYS A 108 -1.77 -0.88 21.06
C LYS A 108 -2.05 0.61 21.17
N ILE A 109 -3.29 1.05 20.98
CA ILE A 109 -3.69 2.43 21.19
C ILE A 109 -3.58 2.79 22.68
N VAL A 110 -4.05 1.92 23.58
CA VAL A 110 -3.93 2.12 25.03
C VAL A 110 -2.46 2.22 25.46
N GLU A 111 -1.60 1.31 24.98
CA GLU A 111 -0.16 1.33 25.25
C GLU A 111 0.51 2.66 24.82
N LEU A 112 0.11 3.22 23.68
CA LEU A 112 0.60 4.52 23.22
C LEU A 112 0.13 5.68 24.12
N TYR A 113 -1.13 5.65 24.57
CA TYR A 113 -1.66 6.66 25.48
C TYR A 113 -0.99 6.60 26.86
N GLU A 114 -0.73 5.42 27.39
CA GLU A 114 -0.02 5.25 28.66
C GLU A 114 1.42 5.80 28.58
N ARG A 115 2.13 5.50 27.48
CA ARG A 115 3.48 6.06 27.24
C ARG A 115 3.46 7.59 27.10
N LEU A 116 2.49 8.13 26.38
CA LEU A 116 2.34 9.57 26.23
C LEU A 116 2.06 10.23 27.58
N LEU A 117 1.16 9.66 28.38
CA LEU A 117 0.84 10.17 29.71
C LEU A 117 2.06 10.12 30.65
N ALA A 118 2.88 9.07 30.56
CA ALA A 118 4.13 8.98 31.32
C ALA A 118 5.12 10.09 30.90
N SER A 119 5.32 10.30 29.60
CA SER A 119 6.20 11.36 29.08
C SER A 119 5.75 12.76 29.51
N GLU A 120 4.44 13.03 29.53
CA GLU A 120 3.92 14.33 29.99
C GLU A 120 4.14 14.52 31.49
N LYS A 121 3.95 13.47 32.31
CA LYS A 121 4.23 13.53 33.75
C LYS A 121 5.70 13.79 34.04
N GLU A 122 6.60 13.08 33.37
CA GLU A 122 8.05 13.26 33.51
C GLU A 122 8.48 14.68 33.14
N LYS A 123 7.94 15.21 32.03
CA LYS A 123 8.20 16.59 31.61
C LYS A 123 7.74 17.62 32.64
N VAL A 124 6.56 17.44 33.23
CA VAL A 124 6.05 18.31 34.30
C VAL A 124 6.95 18.24 35.54
N GLU A 125 7.44 17.06 35.90
CA GLU A 125 8.32 16.85 37.04
C GLU A 125 9.69 17.53 36.85
N LEU A 126 10.28 17.41 35.65
CA LEU A 126 11.51 18.11 35.29
C LEU A 126 11.35 19.63 35.32
N LEU A 127 10.19 20.15 34.90
CA LEU A 127 9.87 21.58 34.97
C LEU A 127 9.76 22.05 36.43
N LYS A 128 9.08 21.30 37.30
CA LYS A 128 9.02 21.60 38.74
C LYS A 128 10.40 21.60 39.39
N TYR A 129 11.23 20.60 39.08
CA TYR A 129 12.60 20.54 39.60
C TYR A 129 13.44 21.76 39.16
N LYS A 130 13.28 22.22 37.91
CA LYS A 130 13.94 23.45 37.44
C LYS A 130 13.44 24.70 38.14
N ASP A 131 12.13 24.82 38.33
CA ASP A 131 11.52 25.97 39.02
C ASP A 131 11.92 26.04 40.50
N ASP A 132 12.05 24.89 41.17
CA ASP A 132 12.45 24.83 42.57
C ASP A 132 13.95 25.11 42.76
N ASN A 133 14.81 24.66 41.85
CA ASN A 133 16.24 25.00 41.88
C ASN A 133 16.52 26.47 41.50
N ASN A 134 15.68 27.08 40.66
CA ASN A 134 15.79 28.51 40.31
C ASN A 134 15.27 29.45 41.41
N LYS A 135 14.55 28.93 42.42
CA LYS A 135 14.14 29.69 43.63
C LYS A 135 15.16 29.61 44.77
N LEU A 136 16.15 28.73 44.68
CA LEU A 136 17.19 28.49 45.67
C LEU A 136 18.55 29.14 45.30
N ALA A 137 18.63 29.80 44.14
CA ALA A 137 19.76 30.62 43.68
C ALA A 137 19.40 32.10 43.76
#